data_AF-A0A1V2Q4F2-F1
#
_entry.id   AF-A0A1V2Q4F2-F1
#
_cell.length_a   1.000
_cell.length_b   1.000
_cell.length_c   1.000
_cell.angle_alpha   90.00
_cell.angle_beta   90.00
_cell.angle_gamma   90.00
#
_symmetry.space_group_name_H-M   'P 1'
#
loop_
_entity.id
_entity.type
_entity.pdbx_description
1 polymer ?
#
loop_
_entity_poly.entity_id
_entity_poly.type
_entity_poly.pdbx_seq_one_letter_code
_entity_poly.pdbx_strand_id
1 'polypeptide(L)'
;MLDSVSELNVFRHVTPVSPNTATGPVAAVYDQVDRDFSTIGPAVMMLSPAPELLAPCWALLREALVSGSVPRWRKEIVAVSVSRTNGCEYDIAGHTVFLHLAGAPADAVERNQELVRWAQHGGPAPFSVGDTPEYVATALALHFVNRLVSILLDPGLRPGGMRDGSAFDGAPIARAIRADHEPGESLALLDSVPTEGIPTWAGDSPAGPAYAALRDAARRGGFLLSERARQTVQDAISRGDTTPVDEPGARLAVLAGLAPGRITETDVKTWRSDKYTDHCLLHLFAYGAITAIERIEHTLA
;
A
#
# COMPACT_ATOMS: atom_id res chain seq x y z
N MET A 1 22.12 -17.52 -2.13
CA MET A 1 22.97 -16.71 -3.02
C MET A 1 22.26 -16.68 -4.36
N LEU A 2 21.34 -15.74 -4.51
CA LEU A 2 20.59 -15.57 -5.75
C LEU A 2 21.44 -14.70 -6.68
N ASP A 3 21.60 -15.14 -7.93
CA ASP A 3 22.50 -14.53 -8.91
C ASP A 3 22.09 -13.11 -9.29
N SER A 4 23.06 -12.20 -9.25
CA SER A 4 22.94 -10.74 -9.46
C SER A 4 22.36 -10.27 -10.82
N VAL A 5 22.00 -11.19 -11.71
CA VAL A 5 21.44 -10.88 -13.04
C VAL A 5 19.90 -10.96 -13.05
N SER A 6 19.25 -11.58 -12.06
CA SER A 6 17.77 -11.68 -12.01
C SER A 6 17.08 -10.59 -11.18
N GLU A 7 17.82 -9.79 -10.39
CA GLU A 7 17.26 -8.73 -9.55
C GLU A 7 16.87 -7.47 -10.33
N LEU A 8 17.36 -7.31 -11.57
CA LEU A 8 17.17 -6.11 -12.39
C LEU A 8 15.83 -6.01 -13.14
N ASN A 9 14.92 -7.00 -13.04
CA ASN A 9 13.69 -7.04 -13.84
C ASN A 9 12.38 -7.07 -13.01
N VAL A 10 12.45 -6.70 -11.72
CA VAL A 10 11.30 -6.73 -10.80
C VAL A 10 10.61 -5.36 -10.70
N PHE A 11 11.39 -4.29 -10.76
CA PHE A 11 10.91 -2.92 -10.59
C PHE A 11 10.85 -2.17 -11.90
N ARG A 12 9.81 -1.37 -12.07
CA ARG A 12 9.57 -0.45 -13.18
C ARG A 12 9.76 0.98 -12.70
N HIS A 13 10.33 1.81 -13.55
CA HIS A 13 10.43 3.26 -13.40
C HIS A 13 11.29 3.81 -12.24
N VAL A 14 11.59 3.00 -11.22
CA VAL A 14 12.41 3.37 -10.05
C VAL A 14 13.50 2.35 -9.79
N THR A 15 14.55 2.77 -9.08
CA THR A 15 15.65 1.94 -8.61
C THR A 15 15.61 1.89 -7.07
N PRO A 16 15.02 0.85 -6.47
CA PRO A 16 15.01 0.69 -5.02
C PRO A 16 16.40 0.57 -4.40
N VAL A 17 16.49 0.97 -3.14
CA VAL A 17 17.66 0.75 -2.29
C VAL A 17 17.71 -0.74 -1.89
N SER A 18 18.85 -1.40 -2.09
CA SER A 18 19.02 -2.79 -1.66
C SER A 18 19.08 -2.89 -0.14
N PRO A 19 18.53 -3.94 0.50
CA PRO A 19 18.64 -4.14 1.94
C PRO A 19 20.09 -4.12 2.45
N ASN A 20 21.05 -4.63 1.67
CA ASN A 20 22.46 -4.70 2.06
C ASN A 20 23.17 -3.33 2.09
N THR A 21 22.59 -2.31 1.45
CA THR A 21 23.16 -0.96 1.37
C THR A 21 22.23 0.10 1.97
N ALA A 22 21.07 -0.31 2.49
CA ALA A 22 20.13 0.58 3.13
C ALA A 22 20.75 1.22 4.37
N THR A 23 20.48 2.51 4.57
CA THR A 23 20.91 3.27 5.75
C THR A 23 19.79 4.20 6.18
N GLY A 24 19.90 4.78 7.39
CA GLY A 24 18.95 5.75 7.90
C GLY A 24 17.51 5.21 7.97
N PRO A 25 16.50 6.03 7.62
CA PRO A 25 15.08 5.63 7.74
C PRO A 25 14.72 4.38 6.92
N VAL A 26 15.34 4.16 5.75
CA VAL A 26 15.07 2.97 4.92
C VAL A 26 15.53 1.71 5.64
N ALA A 27 16.73 1.72 6.23
CA ALA A 27 17.22 0.58 7.01
C ALA A 27 16.32 0.29 8.22
N ALA A 28 15.89 1.33 8.94
CA ALA A 28 15.01 1.17 10.10
C ALA A 28 13.66 0.53 9.74
N VAL A 29 13.07 0.91 8.60
CA VAL A 29 11.86 0.27 8.08
C VAL A 29 12.14 -1.19 7.69
N TYR A 30 13.22 -1.44 6.95
CA TYR A 30 13.60 -2.79 6.53
C TYR A 30 13.85 -3.73 7.71
N ASP A 31 14.50 -3.26 8.76
CA ASP A 31 14.73 -4.03 9.98
C ASP A 31 13.43 -4.39 10.71
N GLN A 32 12.43 -3.50 10.72
CA GLN A 32 11.11 -3.83 11.29
C GLN A 32 10.33 -4.78 10.39
N VAL A 33 10.35 -4.58 9.07
CA VAL A 33 9.72 -5.49 8.10
C VAL A 33 10.30 -6.90 8.20
N ASP A 34 11.63 -7.03 8.28
CA ASP A 34 12.27 -8.34 8.37
C ASP A 34 11.95 -9.04 9.71
N ARG A 35 11.85 -8.30 10.82
CA ARG A 35 11.37 -8.88 12.08
C ARG A 35 9.91 -9.36 12.00
N ASP A 36 9.04 -8.57 11.38
CA ASP A 36 7.60 -8.81 11.41
C ASP A 36 7.12 -9.77 10.30
N PHE A 37 7.87 -9.90 9.20
CA PHE A 37 7.54 -10.77 8.06
C PHE A 37 8.65 -11.76 7.66
N SER A 38 9.84 -11.70 8.25
CA SER A 38 11.01 -12.54 7.90
C SER A 38 11.48 -12.40 6.44
N THR A 39 11.04 -11.36 5.72
CA THR A 39 11.50 -11.03 4.38
C THR A 39 11.09 -9.62 3.98
N ILE A 40 11.99 -8.91 3.31
CA ILE A 40 11.74 -7.58 2.73
C ILE A 40 11.32 -7.79 1.27
N GLY A 41 10.00 -7.70 1.00
CA GLY A 41 9.44 -7.96 -0.32
C GLY A 41 9.50 -6.74 -1.27
N PRO A 42 9.35 -6.97 -2.59
CA PRO A 42 9.30 -5.91 -3.60
C PRO A 42 8.29 -4.79 -3.31
N ALA A 43 7.11 -5.12 -2.78
CA ALA A 43 6.08 -4.14 -2.43
C ALA A 43 6.53 -3.14 -1.34
N VAL A 44 7.46 -3.52 -0.47
CA VAL A 44 8.09 -2.59 0.48
C VAL A 44 9.22 -1.84 -0.21
N MET A 45 10.08 -2.55 -0.95
CA MET A 45 11.28 -1.98 -1.56
C MET A 45 10.96 -0.85 -2.55
N MET A 46 9.86 -0.94 -3.30
CA MET A 46 9.49 0.03 -4.34
C MET A 46 9.39 1.48 -3.84
N LEU A 47 9.18 1.69 -2.53
CA LEU A 47 9.08 3.02 -1.92
C LEU A 47 10.40 3.54 -1.33
N SER A 48 11.45 2.73 -1.27
CA SER A 48 12.73 3.11 -0.66
C SER A 48 13.43 4.35 -1.23
N PRO A 49 13.22 4.75 -2.52
CA PRO A 49 13.71 6.05 -3.00
C PRO A 49 13.01 7.27 -2.39
N ALA A 50 11.89 7.08 -1.69
CA ALA A 50 11.14 8.11 -0.97
C ALA A 50 10.84 7.66 0.47
N PRO A 51 11.82 7.75 1.39
CA PRO A 51 11.68 7.30 2.77
C PRO A 51 10.47 7.92 3.50
N GLU A 52 10.13 9.17 3.14
CA GLU A 52 9.00 9.92 3.69
C GLU A 52 7.64 9.34 3.29
N LEU A 53 7.59 8.48 2.27
CA LEU A 53 6.43 7.68 1.89
C LEU A 53 6.54 6.24 2.40
N LEU A 54 7.74 5.66 2.36
CA LEU A 54 8.00 4.29 2.81
C LEU A 54 7.62 4.10 4.28
N ALA A 55 8.14 4.95 5.17
CA ALA A 55 7.93 4.82 6.62
C ALA A 55 6.45 4.89 7.00
N PRO A 56 5.66 5.91 6.61
CA PRO A 56 4.24 5.96 6.95
C PRO A 56 3.39 4.92 6.22
N CYS A 57 3.77 4.50 5.01
CA CYS A 57 3.08 3.41 4.32
C CYS A 57 3.26 2.08 5.07
N TRP A 58 4.48 1.78 5.52
CA TRP A 58 4.74 0.61 6.34
C TRP A 58 4.06 0.72 7.71
N ALA A 59 4.13 1.88 8.37
CA ALA A 59 3.47 2.08 9.66
C ALA A 59 1.96 1.85 9.55
N LEU A 60 1.31 2.38 8.51
CA LEU A 60 -0.12 2.16 8.30
C LEU A 60 -0.43 0.67 8.08
N LEU A 61 0.35 -0.01 7.22
CA LEU A 61 0.16 -1.44 6.97
C LEU A 61 0.37 -2.25 8.23
N ARG A 62 1.42 -1.97 9.01
CA ARG A 62 1.74 -2.68 10.23
C ARG A 62 0.65 -2.50 11.28
N GLU A 63 0.27 -1.26 11.58
CA GLU A 63 -0.70 -0.97 12.63
C GLU A 63 -2.13 -1.37 12.26
N ALA A 64 -2.44 -1.49 10.97
CA ALA A 64 -3.74 -1.97 10.53
C ALA A 64 -3.78 -3.49 10.45
N LEU A 65 -2.82 -4.09 9.74
CA LEU A 65 -2.87 -5.49 9.30
C LEU A 65 -2.06 -6.42 10.18
N VAL A 66 -0.94 -5.98 10.76
CA VAL A 66 0.06 -6.85 11.41
C VAL A 66 -0.14 -6.93 12.92
N SER A 67 -0.27 -5.80 13.60
CA SER A 67 -0.57 -5.71 15.04
C SER A 67 -2.07 -5.63 15.29
N GLY A 68 -2.48 -5.51 16.55
CA GLY A 68 -3.88 -5.29 16.92
C GLY A 68 -4.60 -6.54 17.39
N SER A 69 -5.90 -6.41 17.60
CA SER A 69 -6.75 -7.39 18.27
C SER A 69 -7.61 -8.21 17.32
N VAL A 70 -7.91 -7.68 16.13
CA VAL A 70 -8.67 -8.42 15.12
C VAL A 70 -7.80 -9.55 14.58
N PRO A 71 -8.30 -10.80 14.53
CA PRO A 71 -7.52 -11.93 14.02
C PRO A 71 -6.95 -11.64 12.62
N ARG A 72 -5.64 -11.83 12.46
CA ARG A 72 -4.90 -11.53 11.22
C ARG A 72 -5.60 -12.04 9.96
N TRP A 73 -6.08 -13.28 9.97
CA TRP A 73 -6.77 -13.87 8.82
C TRP A 73 -8.05 -13.11 8.41
N ARG A 74 -8.78 -12.47 9.34
CA ARG A 74 -9.95 -11.65 8.98
C ARG A 74 -9.54 -10.37 8.27
N LYS A 75 -8.41 -9.79 8.65
CA LYS A 75 -7.85 -8.60 7.98
C LYS A 75 -7.28 -8.95 6.61
N GLU A 76 -6.71 -10.13 6.46
CA GLU A 76 -6.30 -10.67 5.15
C GLU A 76 -7.49 -10.88 4.19
N ILE A 77 -8.71 -11.20 4.69
CA ILE A 77 -9.91 -11.20 3.85
C ILE A 77 -10.17 -9.82 3.23
N VAL A 78 -10.02 -8.75 4.03
CA VAL A 78 -10.16 -7.37 3.53
C VAL A 78 -9.06 -7.07 2.51
N ALA A 79 -7.81 -7.43 2.81
CA ALA A 79 -6.68 -7.20 1.92
C ALA A 79 -6.89 -7.86 0.54
N VAL A 80 -7.21 -9.18 0.52
CA VAL A 80 -7.51 -9.91 -0.72
C VAL A 80 -8.70 -9.29 -1.46
N SER A 81 -9.76 -8.89 -0.74
CA SER A 81 -10.97 -8.34 -1.35
C SER A 81 -10.72 -6.99 -2.03
N VAL A 82 -9.97 -6.09 -1.36
CA VAL A 82 -9.56 -4.81 -1.93
C VAL A 82 -8.62 -5.01 -3.12
N SER A 83 -7.67 -5.94 -3.03
CA SER A 83 -6.77 -6.25 -4.15
C SER A 83 -7.50 -6.82 -5.36
N ARG A 84 -8.58 -7.59 -5.17
CA ARG A 84 -9.48 -8.00 -6.25
C ARG A 84 -10.21 -6.81 -6.87
N THR A 85 -10.75 -5.89 -6.06
CA THR A 85 -11.38 -4.65 -6.57
C THR A 85 -10.40 -3.82 -7.39
N ASN A 86 -9.14 -3.72 -6.95
CA ASN A 86 -8.11 -2.97 -7.65
C ASN A 86 -7.50 -3.73 -8.85
N GLY A 87 -7.81 -5.02 -9.05
CA GLY A 87 -7.22 -5.86 -10.09
C GLY A 87 -5.71 -6.08 -9.91
N CYS A 88 -5.22 -6.10 -8.67
CA CYS A 88 -3.79 -6.21 -8.37
C CYS A 88 -3.37 -7.67 -8.14
N GLU A 89 -3.01 -8.37 -9.22
CA GLU A 89 -2.67 -9.80 -9.20
C GLU A 89 -1.53 -10.17 -8.24
N TYR A 90 -0.53 -9.29 -8.08
CA TYR A 90 0.57 -9.51 -7.14
C TYR A 90 0.06 -9.59 -5.70
N ASP A 91 -0.75 -8.62 -5.27
CA ASP A 91 -1.26 -8.57 -3.89
C ASP A 91 -2.40 -9.58 -3.67
N ILE A 92 -3.22 -9.90 -4.70
CA ILE A 92 -4.18 -11.01 -4.62
C ILE A 92 -3.44 -12.31 -4.27
N ALA A 93 -2.36 -12.62 -4.99
CA ALA A 93 -1.58 -13.83 -4.75
C ALA A 93 -0.89 -13.82 -3.37
N GLY A 94 -0.26 -12.70 -3.00
CA GLY A 94 0.45 -12.57 -1.73
C GLY A 94 -0.47 -12.70 -0.52
N HIS A 95 -1.54 -11.89 -0.48
CA HIS A 95 -2.48 -11.90 0.62
C HIS A 95 -3.33 -13.18 0.69
N THR A 96 -3.53 -13.90 -0.42
CA THR A 96 -4.14 -15.24 -0.36
C THR A 96 -3.25 -16.24 0.37
N VAL A 97 -1.93 -16.17 0.20
CA VAL A 97 -1.00 -17.00 0.98
C VAL A 97 -0.95 -16.54 2.43
N PHE A 98 -0.92 -15.24 2.69
CA PHE A 98 -0.93 -14.74 4.09
C PHE A 98 -2.23 -15.08 4.82
N LEU A 99 -3.37 -15.07 4.13
CA LEU A 99 -4.65 -15.55 4.66
C LEU A 99 -4.54 -17.01 5.14
N HIS A 100 -3.96 -17.87 4.31
CA HIS A 100 -3.72 -19.27 4.66
C HIS A 100 -2.75 -19.42 5.83
N LEU A 101 -1.60 -18.73 5.79
CA LEU A 101 -0.58 -18.77 6.83
C LEU A 101 -1.08 -18.24 8.18
N ALA A 102 -1.97 -17.25 8.15
CA ALA A 102 -2.67 -16.71 9.32
C ALA A 102 -3.70 -17.69 9.94
N GLY A 103 -3.85 -18.90 9.39
CA GLY A 103 -4.69 -19.96 9.94
C GLY A 103 -6.17 -19.82 9.59
N ALA A 104 -6.51 -19.17 8.48
CA ALA A 104 -7.89 -19.07 8.02
C ALA A 104 -8.52 -20.47 7.83
N PRO A 105 -9.76 -20.69 8.28
CA PRO A 105 -10.55 -21.83 7.85
C PRO A 105 -10.66 -21.91 6.31
N ALA A 106 -10.78 -23.12 5.76
CA ALA A 106 -10.84 -23.33 4.31
C ALA A 106 -12.01 -22.58 3.63
N ASP A 107 -13.11 -22.36 4.35
CA ASP A 107 -14.30 -21.64 3.89
C ASP A 107 -14.43 -20.23 4.50
N ALA A 108 -13.31 -19.64 4.95
CA ALA A 108 -13.31 -18.34 5.62
C ALA A 108 -13.90 -17.23 4.75
N VAL A 109 -13.61 -17.21 3.44
CA VAL A 109 -14.11 -16.18 2.52
C VAL A 109 -15.62 -16.35 2.31
N GLU A 110 -16.09 -17.59 2.16
CA GLU A 110 -17.49 -17.97 1.98
C GLU A 110 -18.33 -17.65 3.22
N ARG A 111 -17.77 -17.80 4.43
CA ARG A 111 -18.45 -17.47 5.68
C ARG A 111 -18.48 -15.97 5.99
N ASN A 112 -17.62 -15.16 5.36
CA ASN A 112 -17.49 -13.73 5.65
C ASN A 112 -17.88 -12.84 4.44
N GLN A 113 -18.92 -13.24 3.70
CA GLN A 113 -19.36 -12.53 2.48
C GLN A 113 -19.77 -11.08 2.71
N GLU A 114 -20.25 -10.73 3.90
CA GLU A 114 -20.57 -9.34 4.23
C GLU A 114 -19.31 -8.48 4.34
N LEU A 115 -18.25 -9.02 4.98
CA LEU A 115 -16.95 -8.37 5.06
C LEU A 115 -16.30 -8.22 3.68
N VAL A 116 -16.40 -9.25 2.84
CA VAL A 116 -15.94 -9.19 1.44
C VAL A 116 -16.68 -8.09 0.68
N ARG A 117 -18.02 -8.07 0.76
CA ARG A 117 -18.84 -7.05 0.08
C ARG A 117 -18.51 -5.64 0.54
N TRP A 118 -18.38 -5.43 1.86
CA TRP A 118 -17.97 -4.15 2.44
C TRP A 118 -16.58 -3.73 1.96
N ALA A 119 -15.60 -4.62 1.98
CA ALA A 119 -14.25 -4.30 1.52
C ALA A 119 -14.20 -3.92 0.04
N GLN A 120 -15.09 -4.48 -0.78
CA GLN A 120 -15.14 -4.21 -2.22
C GLN A 120 -15.91 -2.95 -2.60
N HIS A 121 -16.96 -2.60 -1.85
CA HIS A 121 -17.94 -1.58 -2.26
C HIS A 121 -18.24 -0.53 -1.18
N GLY A 122 -17.71 -0.69 0.03
CA GLY A 122 -18.09 0.04 1.23
C GLY A 122 -19.53 -0.22 1.68
N GLY A 123 -20.11 0.75 2.38
CA GLY A 123 -21.44 0.65 2.98
C GLY A 123 -21.42 0.28 4.47
N PRO A 124 -22.55 -0.21 5.04
CA PRO A 124 -22.65 -0.50 6.47
C PRO A 124 -21.57 -1.49 6.93
N ALA A 125 -20.86 -1.15 8.00
CA ALA A 125 -19.80 -1.97 8.56
C ALA A 125 -20.35 -3.29 9.14
N PRO A 126 -19.88 -4.47 8.69
CA PRO A 126 -20.31 -5.78 9.18
C PRO A 126 -19.49 -6.25 10.40
N PHE A 127 -18.94 -5.31 11.18
CA PHE A 127 -18.05 -5.57 12.31
C PHE A 127 -18.32 -4.56 13.45
N SER A 128 -17.72 -4.80 14.61
CA SER A 128 -17.94 -3.94 15.77
C SER A 128 -17.23 -2.59 15.61
N VAL A 129 -17.73 -1.55 16.27
CA VAL A 129 -17.12 -0.21 16.24
C VAL A 129 -15.67 -0.24 16.75
N GLY A 130 -15.35 -1.14 17.68
CA GLY A 130 -13.98 -1.30 18.19
C GLY A 130 -13.00 -1.84 17.15
N ASP A 131 -13.49 -2.60 16.16
CA ASP A 131 -12.67 -3.19 15.10
C ASP A 131 -12.49 -2.24 13.90
N THR A 132 -13.21 -1.12 13.87
CA THR A 132 -13.21 -0.15 12.76
C THR A 132 -11.80 0.29 12.36
N PRO A 133 -10.90 0.68 13.29
CA PRO A 133 -9.58 1.17 12.90
C PRO A 133 -8.78 0.12 12.12
N GLU A 134 -8.82 -1.15 12.54
CA GLU A 134 -8.04 -2.21 11.90
C GLU A 134 -8.59 -2.57 10.51
N TYR A 135 -9.92 -2.64 10.34
CA TYR A 135 -10.52 -2.95 9.04
C TYR A 135 -10.42 -1.80 8.04
N VAL A 136 -10.78 -0.57 8.45
CA VAL A 136 -10.73 0.61 7.57
C VAL A 136 -9.30 0.90 7.16
N ALA A 137 -8.36 0.95 8.11
CA ALA A 137 -6.96 1.21 7.79
C ALA A 137 -6.36 0.13 6.88
N THR A 138 -6.73 -1.15 7.06
CA THR A 138 -6.29 -2.23 6.17
C THR A 138 -6.77 -1.95 4.74
N ALA A 139 -8.06 -1.62 4.56
CA ALA A 139 -8.60 -1.33 3.24
C ALA A 139 -7.91 -0.12 2.58
N LEU A 140 -7.70 0.97 3.33
CA LEU A 140 -7.04 2.18 2.82
C LEU A 140 -5.57 1.93 2.48
N ALA A 141 -4.84 1.17 3.30
CA ALA A 141 -3.47 0.77 3.03
C ALA A 141 -3.37 -0.03 1.72
N LEU A 142 -4.26 -0.99 1.51
CA LEU A 142 -4.25 -1.82 0.30
C LEU A 142 -4.67 -1.03 -0.94
N HIS A 143 -5.63 -0.10 -0.84
CA HIS A 143 -5.91 0.80 -1.95
C HIS A 143 -4.69 1.65 -2.34
N PHE A 144 -3.85 2.05 -1.40
CA PHE A 144 -2.59 2.75 -1.69
C PHE A 144 -1.56 1.83 -2.32
N VAL A 145 -1.21 0.74 -1.64
CA VAL A 145 -0.15 -0.18 -2.05
C VAL A 145 -0.47 -0.81 -3.40
N ASN A 146 -1.70 -1.29 -3.62
CA ASN A 146 -2.07 -1.94 -4.87
C ASN A 146 -1.86 -1.01 -6.09
N ARG A 147 -2.18 0.28 -5.96
CA ARG A 147 -1.98 1.26 -7.03
C ARG A 147 -0.50 1.41 -7.37
N LEU A 148 0.35 1.53 -6.37
CA LEU A 148 1.79 1.67 -6.57
C LEU A 148 2.42 0.37 -7.07
N VAL A 149 1.99 -0.79 -6.57
CA VAL A 149 2.39 -2.10 -7.10
C VAL A 149 2.06 -2.23 -8.58
N SER A 150 0.84 -1.85 -9.00
CA SER A 150 0.44 -1.89 -10.42
C SER A 150 1.27 -0.99 -11.34
N ILE A 151 1.92 0.06 -10.79
CA ILE A 151 2.77 0.98 -11.54
C ILE A 151 4.23 0.50 -11.54
N LEU A 152 4.73 0.13 -10.35
CA LEU A 152 6.16 0.04 -10.04
C LEU A 152 6.70 -1.39 -10.09
N LEU A 153 5.86 -2.41 -10.12
CA LEU A 153 6.32 -3.80 -10.24
C LEU A 153 6.03 -4.34 -11.64
N ASP A 154 6.86 -5.30 -12.08
CA ASP A 154 6.60 -6.05 -13.30
C ASP A 154 5.21 -6.74 -13.23
N PRO A 155 4.32 -6.59 -14.24
CA PRO A 155 2.99 -7.20 -14.21
C PRO A 155 3.00 -8.75 -14.18
N GLY A 156 4.09 -9.36 -14.66
CA GLY A 156 4.32 -10.80 -14.61
C GLY A 156 4.87 -11.28 -13.27
N LEU A 157 5.30 -10.37 -12.39
CA LEU A 157 5.80 -10.72 -11.06
C LEU A 157 4.72 -11.44 -10.27
N ARG A 158 5.11 -12.54 -9.64
CA ARG A 158 4.29 -13.27 -8.67
C ARG A 158 5.10 -13.36 -7.37
N PRO A 159 4.50 -13.08 -6.20
CA PRO A 159 5.23 -13.19 -4.94
C PRO A 159 5.87 -14.58 -4.77
N GLY A 160 7.17 -14.61 -4.49
CA GLY A 160 7.86 -15.79 -3.94
C GLY A 160 7.84 -17.09 -4.75
N GLY A 161 7.68 -17.08 -6.08
CA GLY A 161 7.61 -18.33 -6.87
C GLY A 161 6.44 -19.26 -6.49
N MET A 162 5.43 -18.73 -5.78
CA MET A 162 4.34 -19.46 -5.16
C MET A 162 3.42 -20.11 -6.19
N ARG A 163 3.44 -21.44 -6.24
CA ARG A 163 2.40 -22.25 -6.88
C ARG A 163 1.52 -23.01 -5.88
N ASP A 164 1.95 -23.12 -4.62
CA ASP A 164 1.22 -23.85 -3.59
C ASP A 164 1.56 -23.32 -2.18
N GLY A 165 0.54 -22.99 -1.38
CA GLY A 165 0.69 -22.38 -0.05
C GLY A 165 1.27 -23.34 1.00
N SER A 166 1.17 -24.65 0.76
CA SER A 166 1.74 -25.71 1.60
C SER A 166 3.27 -25.67 1.70
N ALA A 167 3.94 -25.02 0.74
CA ALA A 167 5.39 -24.85 0.74
C ALA A 167 5.93 -23.96 1.88
N PHE A 168 5.05 -23.25 2.59
CA PHE A 168 5.40 -22.32 3.67
C PHE A 168 5.03 -22.83 5.06
N ASP A 169 4.38 -23.98 5.18
CA ASP A 169 4.07 -24.58 6.48
C ASP A 169 5.38 -24.93 7.23
N GLY A 170 5.58 -24.29 8.39
CA GLY A 170 6.81 -24.41 9.18
C GLY A 170 7.94 -23.46 8.78
N ALA A 171 7.78 -22.65 7.73
CA ALA A 171 8.75 -21.62 7.36
C ALA A 171 8.75 -20.46 8.39
N PRO A 172 9.88 -19.72 8.55
CA PRO A 172 9.96 -18.57 9.46
C PRO A 172 8.83 -17.54 9.27
N ILE A 173 8.44 -17.28 8.02
CA ILE A 173 7.34 -16.37 7.67
C ILE A 173 5.99 -16.80 8.26
N ALA A 174 5.70 -18.11 8.34
CA ALA A 174 4.46 -18.60 8.94
C ALA A 174 4.41 -18.34 10.44
N ARG A 175 5.57 -18.39 11.12
CA ARG A 175 5.68 -18.03 12.54
C ARG A 175 5.52 -16.53 12.73
N ALA A 176 6.16 -15.72 11.87
CA ALA A 176 6.09 -14.27 11.94
C ALA A 176 4.66 -13.73 11.75
N ILE A 177 3.91 -14.30 10.78
CA ILE A 177 2.50 -13.95 10.52
C ILE A 177 1.58 -14.29 11.70
N ARG A 178 1.91 -15.32 12.48
CA ARG A 178 1.12 -15.75 13.65
C ARG A 178 1.58 -15.15 14.97
N ALA A 179 2.67 -14.39 14.95
CA ALA A 179 3.19 -13.75 16.16
C ALA A 179 2.29 -12.57 16.55
N ASP A 180 2.17 -12.33 17.85
CA ASP A 180 1.57 -11.11 18.38
C ASP A 180 2.56 -9.96 18.25
N HIS A 181 2.08 -8.82 17.77
CA HIS A 181 2.88 -7.62 17.56
C HIS A 181 2.29 -6.46 18.35
N GLU A 182 3.12 -5.77 19.14
CA GLU A 182 2.69 -4.65 19.96
C GLU A 182 2.21 -3.47 19.07
N PRO A 183 0.97 -2.98 19.26
CA PRO A 183 0.49 -1.81 18.54
C PRO A 183 1.30 -0.55 18.84
N GLY A 184 1.56 0.25 17.82
CA GLY A 184 2.20 1.56 17.90
C GLY A 184 3.71 1.56 17.70
N GLU A 185 4.38 0.41 17.66
CA GLU A 185 5.84 0.37 17.53
C GLU A 185 6.35 0.99 16.22
N SER A 186 5.59 0.92 15.12
CA SER A 186 6.02 1.55 13.86
C SER A 186 5.89 3.07 13.85
N LEU A 187 5.20 3.68 14.82
CA LEU A 187 5.09 5.14 14.90
C LEU A 187 6.44 5.80 15.17
N ALA A 188 7.38 5.07 15.78
CA ALA A 188 8.76 5.54 15.98
C ALA A 188 9.56 5.67 14.68
N LEU A 189 9.07 5.11 13.56
CA LEU A 189 9.68 5.25 12.23
C LEU A 189 9.28 6.55 11.54
N LEU A 190 8.25 7.24 12.01
CA LEU A 190 7.78 8.49 11.42
C LEU A 190 8.71 9.63 11.82
N ASP A 191 9.03 10.53 10.88
CA ASP A 191 9.81 11.75 11.17
C ASP A 191 9.16 12.58 12.29
N SER A 192 7.83 12.60 12.31
CA SER A 192 7.01 13.18 13.37
C SER A 192 5.68 12.46 13.42
N VAL A 193 5.21 12.11 14.63
CA VAL A 193 3.89 11.49 14.81
C VAL A 193 2.81 12.57 14.73
N PRO A 194 1.87 12.52 13.76
CA PRO A 194 0.80 13.51 13.67
C PRO A 194 -0.09 13.48 14.90
N THR A 195 -0.48 14.66 15.36
CA THR A 195 -1.47 14.86 16.44
C THR A 195 -2.74 15.55 15.93
N GLU A 196 -2.71 16.08 14.71
CA GLU A 196 -3.82 16.74 14.04
C GLU A 196 -4.22 15.98 12.78
N GLY A 197 -5.45 16.20 12.31
CA GLY A 197 -5.94 15.55 11.09
C GLY A 197 -6.16 14.04 11.22
N ILE A 198 -6.13 13.49 12.44
CA ILE A 198 -6.46 12.09 12.71
C ILE A 198 -7.93 11.85 12.37
N PRO A 199 -8.25 10.89 11.50
CA PRO A 199 -9.63 10.64 11.14
C PRO A 199 -10.42 10.00 12.30
N THR A 200 -11.70 10.32 12.39
CA THR A 200 -12.57 9.90 13.50
C THR A 200 -12.74 8.39 13.60
N TRP A 201 -12.68 7.68 12.46
CA TRP A 201 -12.77 6.21 12.43
C TRP A 201 -11.61 5.51 13.13
N ALA A 202 -10.47 6.20 13.32
CA ALA A 202 -9.29 5.62 13.95
C ALA A 202 -9.36 5.61 15.47
N GLY A 203 -10.16 6.49 16.10
CA GLY A 203 -10.16 6.66 17.55
C GLY A 203 -8.74 6.85 18.11
N ASP A 204 -8.39 6.08 19.15
CA ASP A 204 -7.05 6.07 19.75
C ASP A 204 -6.08 5.06 19.10
N SER A 205 -6.47 4.44 17.98
CA SER A 205 -5.64 3.45 17.29
C SER A 205 -4.36 4.08 16.71
N PRO A 206 -3.20 3.40 16.78
CA PRO A 206 -1.99 3.86 16.13
C PRO A 206 -2.11 3.91 14.59
N ALA A 207 -3.10 3.25 14.00
CA ALA A 207 -3.40 3.37 12.57
C ALA A 207 -3.81 4.80 12.16
N GLY A 208 -4.38 5.59 13.07
CA GLY A 208 -4.79 6.97 12.81
C GLY A 208 -3.61 7.89 12.50
N PRO A 209 -2.64 8.04 13.42
CA PRO A 209 -1.41 8.81 13.16
C PRO A 209 -0.61 8.30 11.96
N ALA A 210 -0.55 6.98 11.75
CA ALA A 210 0.12 6.40 10.59
C ALA A 210 -0.57 6.79 9.26
N TYR A 211 -1.90 6.73 9.20
CA TYR A 211 -2.67 7.17 8.02
C TYR A 211 -2.51 8.67 7.76
N ALA A 212 -2.60 9.49 8.81
CA ALA A 212 -2.41 10.93 8.69
C ALA A 212 -1.02 11.27 8.14
N ALA A 213 0.03 10.58 8.62
CA ALA A 213 1.40 10.77 8.14
C ALA A 213 1.53 10.38 6.65
N LEU A 214 0.95 9.25 6.25
CA LEU A 214 0.95 8.81 4.85
C LEU A 214 0.23 9.82 3.96
N ARG A 215 -0.95 10.26 4.40
CA ARG A 215 -1.78 11.21 3.66
C ARG A 215 -1.04 12.53 3.44
N ASP A 216 -0.44 13.08 4.49
CA ASP A 216 0.29 14.34 4.41
C ASP A 216 1.55 14.21 3.55
N ALA A 217 2.28 13.09 3.66
CA ALA A 217 3.44 12.82 2.82
C ALA A 217 3.09 12.67 1.34
N ALA A 218 2.01 11.96 1.03
CA ALA A 218 1.51 11.78 -0.32
C ALA A 218 0.99 13.10 -0.93
N ARG A 219 0.27 13.91 -0.14
CA ARG A 219 -0.22 15.24 -0.56
C ARG A 219 0.89 16.18 -1.02
N ARG A 220 2.11 16.08 -0.45
CA ARG A 220 3.27 16.89 -0.88
C ARG A 220 3.64 16.68 -2.34
N GLY A 221 3.31 15.53 -2.94
CA GLY A 221 3.52 15.30 -4.37
C GLY A 221 2.76 16.27 -5.27
N GLY A 222 1.67 16.87 -4.79
CA GLY A 222 0.97 17.93 -5.50
C GLY A 222 1.83 19.19 -5.71
N PHE A 223 2.90 19.42 -4.93
CA PHE A 223 3.82 20.55 -5.13
C PHE A 223 4.70 20.40 -6.39
N LEU A 224 4.73 19.21 -7.00
CA LEU A 224 5.39 18.98 -8.28
C LEU A 224 4.54 19.45 -9.48
N LEU A 225 3.31 19.90 -9.22
CA LEU A 225 2.34 20.29 -10.22
C LEU A 225 2.03 21.79 -10.14
N SER A 226 1.64 22.36 -11.28
CA SER A 226 1.02 23.68 -11.28
C SER A 226 -0.32 23.65 -10.54
N GLU A 227 -0.79 24.80 -10.05
CA GLU A 227 -2.10 24.89 -9.39
C GLU A 227 -3.24 24.39 -10.29
N ARG A 228 -3.17 24.73 -11.58
CA ARG A 228 -4.12 24.26 -12.60
C ARG A 228 -4.08 22.75 -12.74
N ALA A 229 -2.89 22.13 -12.76
CA ALA A 229 -2.78 20.67 -12.78
C ALA A 229 -3.37 20.03 -11.53
N ARG A 230 -3.09 20.60 -10.34
CA ARG A 230 -3.64 20.08 -9.08
C ARG A 230 -5.17 20.06 -9.12
N GLN A 231 -5.79 21.16 -9.54
CA GLN A 231 -7.24 21.24 -9.69
C GLN A 231 -7.74 20.20 -10.71
N THR A 232 -7.04 20.06 -11.85
CA THR A 232 -7.38 19.06 -12.87
C THR A 232 -7.36 17.63 -12.31
N VAL A 233 -6.35 17.29 -11.49
CA VAL A 233 -6.24 15.98 -10.86
C VAL A 233 -7.40 15.75 -9.89
N GLN A 234 -7.66 16.70 -8.99
CA GLN A 234 -8.74 16.60 -8.01
C GLN A 234 -10.11 16.46 -8.69
N ASP A 235 -10.35 17.24 -9.73
CA ASP A 235 -11.57 17.23 -10.52
C ASP A 235 -11.79 15.91 -11.26
N ALA A 236 -10.75 15.41 -11.93
CA ALA A 236 -10.81 14.15 -12.68
C ALA A 236 -11.03 12.96 -11.75
N ILE A 237 -10.25 12.87 -10.66
CA ILE A 237 -10.43 11.84 -9.63
C ILE A 237 -11.82 11.96 -9.00
N SER A 238 -12.32 13.19 -8.83
CA SER A 238 -13.64 13.39 -8.25
C SER A 238 -14.78 12.92 -9.14
N ARG A 239 -14.58 12.91 -10.46
CA ARG A 239 -15.54 12.39 -11.43
C ARG A 239 -15.30 10.93 -11.80
N GLY A 240 -14.21 10.31 -11.33
CA GLY A 240 -13.77 9.01 -11.82
C GLY A 240 -13.38 9.04 -13.30
N ASP A 241 -12.94 10.21 -13.80
CA ASP A 241 -12.69 10.46 -15.21
C ASP A 241 -11.22 10.23 -15.56
N THR A 242 -10.98 9.33 -16.51
CA THR A 242 -9.63 9.01 -17.02
C THR A 242 -9.39 9.55 -18.44
N THR A 243 -10.22 10.50 -18.88
CA THR A 243 -10.03 11.23 -20.12
C THR A 243 -8.62 11.83 -20.16
N PRO A 244 -7.91 11.77 -21.31
CA PRO A 244 -6.57 12.33 -21.42
C PRO A 244 -6.55 13.80 -20.99
N VAL A 245 -5.58 14.12 -20.15
CA VAL A 245 -5.23 15.50 -19.77
C VAL A 245 -3.90 15.86 -20.42
N ASP A 246 -3.80 17.07 -20.94
CA ASP A 246 -2.64 17.52 -21.72
C ASP A 246 -1.38 17.69 -20.86
N GLU A 247 -1.54 18.07 -19.58
CA GLU A 247 -0.41 18.27 -18.68
C GLU A 247 0.15 16.92 -18.18
N PRO A 248 1.40 16.54 -18.53
CA PRO A 248 1.92 15.19 -18.28
C PRO A 248 1.90 14.77 -16.79
N GLY A 249 2.16 15.73 -15.89
CA GLY A 249 2.12 15.47 -14.45
C GLY A 249 0.71 15.20 -13.93
N ALA A 250 -0.27 15.99 -14.37
CA ALA A 250 -1.66 15.74 -14.05
C ALA A 250 -2.12 14.38 -14.60
N ARG A 251 -1.69 14.03 -15.81
CA ARG A 251 -2.01 12.74 -16.44
C ARG A 251 -1.52 11.57 -15.60
N LEU A 252 -0.25 11.59 -15.20
CA LEU A 252 0.32 10.54 -14.34
C LEU A 252 -0.40 10.44 -13.00
N ALA A 253 -0.70 11.56 -12.35
CA ALA A 253 -1.42 11.54 -11.07
C ALA A 253 -2.86 11.02 -11.20
N VAL A 254 -3.61 11.42 -12.23
CA VAL A 254 -4.96 10.89 -12.51
C VAL A 254 -4.92 9.39 -12.77
N LEU A 255 -3.98 8.93 -13.60
CA LEU A 255 -3.83 7.50 -13.88
C LEU A 255 -3.40 6.73 -12.62
N ALA A 256 -2.49 7.26 -11.81
CA ALA A 256 -2.09 6.61 -10.56
C ALA A 256 -3.27 6.43 -9.58
N GLY A 257 -4.19 7.40 -9.54
CA GLY A 257 -5.39 7.32 -8.71
C GLY A 257 -6.48 6.38 -9.25
N LEU A 258 -6.72 6.38 -10.56
CA LEU A 258 -7.92 5.74 -11.14
C LEU A 258 -7.64 4.52 -12.03
N ALA A 259 -6.47 4.46 -12.69
CA ALA A 259 -6.15 3.42 -13.65
C ALA A 259 -4.62 3.17 -13.73
N PRO A 260 -3.98 2.74 -12.62
CA PRO A 260 -2.52 2.67 -12.51
C PRO A 260 -1.88 1.78 -13.58
N GLY A 261 -2.54 0.67 -13.96
CA GLY A 261 -2.06 -0.23 -15.02
C GLY A 261 -2.02 0.38 -16.43
N ARG A 262 -2.57 1.58 -16.65
CA ARG A 262 -2.48 2.30 -17.93
C ARG A 262 -1.25 3.21 -18.03
N ILE A 263 -0.45 3.35 -16.97
CA ILE A 263 0.78 4.14 -17.00
C ILE A 263 1.84 3.41 -17.82
N THR A 264 2.36 4.08 -18.84
CA THR A 264 3.37 3.57 -19.75
C THR A 264 4.76 4.16 -19.47
N GLU A 265 5.81 3.51 -19.96
CA GLU A 265 7.17 4.07 -19.99
C GLU A 265 7.23 5.45 -20.67
N THR A 266 6.40 5.66 -21.71
CA THR A 266 6.34 6.95 -22.40
C THR A 266 5.75 8.03 -21.53
N ASP A 267 4.67 7.74 -20.78
CA ASP A 267 4.08 8.73 -19.86
C ASP A 267 5.10 9.14 -18.79
N VAL A 268 5.81 8.17 -18.22
CA VAL A 268 6.85 8.40 -17.20
C VAL A 268 8.01 9.21 -17.77
N LYS A 269 8.58 8.80 -18.91
CA LYS A 269 9.71 9.51 -19.54
C LYS A 269 9.33 10.95 -19.92
N THR A 270 8.11 11.16 -20.41
CA THR A 270 7.62 12.49 -20.82
C THR A 270 7.56 13.45 -19.65
N TRP A 271 7.01 13.03 -18.52
CA TRP A 271 6.94 13.91 -17.34
C TRP A 271 8.28 14.02 -16.63
N ARG A 272 8.97 12.89 -16.40
CA ARG A 272 10.20 12.84 -15.62
C ARG A 272 11.30 13.68 -16.26
N SER A 273 11.49 13.53 -17.58
CA SER A 273 12.58 14.17 -18.33
C SER A 273 13.93 14.02 -17.59
N ASP A 274 14.85 14.96 -17.73
CA ASP A 274 16.09 15.02 -16.92
C ASP A 274 15.91 15.81 -15.61
N LYS A 275 14.68 16.25 -15.30
CA LYS A 275 14.39 17.18 -14.19
C LYS A 275 14.02 16.50 -12.88
N TYR A 276 13.38 15.32 -12.96
CA TYR A 276 12.79 14.66 -11.80
C TYR A 276 13.44 13.31 -11.50
N THR A 277 13.55 13.01 -10.21
CA THR A 277 14.17 11.78 -9.69
C THR A 277 13.13 10.70 -9.41
N ASP A 278 13.57 9.51 -8.98
CA ASP A 278 12.68 8.46 -8.48
C ASP A 278 11.85 8.96 -7.30
N HIS A 279 12.45 9.75 -6.41
CA HIS A 279 11.78 10.41 -5.29
C HIS A 279 10.59 11.27 -5.76
N CYS A 280 10.82 12.15 -6.74
CA CYS A 280 9.77 12.98 -7.31
C CYS A 280 8.65 12.14 -7.96
N LEU A 281 9.02 11.07 -8.67
CA LEU A 281 8.06 10.20 -9.35
C LEU A 281 7.15 9.47 -8.35
N LEU A 282 7.72 8.93 -7.27
CA LEU A 282 6.97 8.28 -6.20
C LEU A 282 6.00 9.25 -5.52
N HIS A 283 6.43 10.47 -5.23
CA HIS A 283 5.55 11.49 -4.67
C HIS A 283 4.40 11.87 -5.62
N LEU A 284 4.65 11.96 -6.94
CA LEU A 284 3.57 12.24 -7.88
C LEU A 284 2.53 11.10 -7.94
N PHE A 285 3.00 9.84 -7.99
CA PHE A 285 2.10 8.69 -7.95
C PHE A 285 1.34 8.60 -6.64
N ALA A 286 2.01 8.82 -5.51
CA ALA A 286 1.40 8.86 -4.19
C ALA A 286 0.33 9.95 -4.09
N TYR A 287 0.56 11.15 -4.68
CA TYR A 287 -0.44 12.22 -4.74
C TYR A 287 -1.71 11.78 -5.48
N GLY A 288 -1.56 11.14 -6.63
CA GLY A 288 -2.69 10.57 -7.37
C GLY A 288 -3.43 9.49 -6.58
N ALA A 289 -2.69 8.56 -5.98
CA ALA A 289 -3.25 7.48 -5.17
C ALA A 289 -4.00 8.01 -3.94
N ILE A 290 -3.40 8.90 -3.15
CA ILE A 290 -4.04 9.41 -1.94
C ILE A 290 -5.29 10.24 -2.24
N THR A 291 -5.28 11.02 -3.33
CA THR A 291 -6.47 11.80 -3.74
C THR A 291 -7.67 10.88 -4.04
N ALA A 292 -7.42 9.68 -4.59
CA ALA A 292 -8.47 8.68 -4.79
C ALA A 292 -8.90 8.01 -3.47
N ILE A 293 -7.96 7.76 -2.57
CA ILE A 293 -8.19 7.09 -1.29
C ILE A 293 -9.01 7.95 -0.34
N GLU A 294 -8.79 9.26 -0.30
CA GLU A 294 -9.59 10.18 0.52
C GLU A 294 -11.08 10.13 0.15
N ARG A 295 -11.42 9.82 -1.11
CA ARG A 295 -12.79 9.58 -1.54
C ARG A 295 -13.32 8.22 -1.11
N ILE A 296 -12.47 7.20 -1.18
CA ILE A 296 -12.79 5.84 -0.74
C ILE A 296 -13.01 5.81 0.78
N GLU A 297 -12.21 6.57 1.54
CA GLU A 297 -12.35 6.75 2.99
C GLU A 297 -13.78 7.13 3.37
N HIS A 298 -14.39 8.11 2.68
CA HIS A 298 -15.79 8.51 2.91
C HIS A 298 -16.84 7.41 2.60
N THR A 299 -16.47 6.37 1.87
CA THR A 299 -17.37 5.25 1.54
C THR A 299 -17.19 4.07 2.50
N LEU A 300 -16.01 3.96 3.12
CA LEU A 300 -15.65 2.91 4.07
C LEU A 300 -15.92 3.29 5.53
N ALA A 301 -15.86 4.58 5.86
CA ALA A 301 -15.87 5.13 7.22
C ALA A 301 -16.94 6.19 7.45
#